data_AF-A0A6B3G2X8-F1
#
_entry.id   AF-A0A6B3G2X8-F1
#
_cell.length_a   1.000
_cell.length_b   1.000
_cell.length_c   1.000
_cell.angle_alpha   90.00
_cell.angle_beta   90.00
_cell.angle_gamma   90.00
#
_symmetry.space_group_name_H-M   'P 1'
#
loop_
_entity.id
_entity.type
_entity.pdbx_description
1 polymer ?
#
loop_
_entity_poly.entity_id
_entity_poly.type
_entity_poly.pdbx_seq_one_letter_code
_entity_poly.pdbx_strand_id
1 'polypeptide(L)'
;VFTVCSILSFIVGFAMLGSMIFLPTYLQYVDGDSATLSGVRTLPLVAGLLAASIFSGNVVSKTGRYRVFPIVGTLVMAAGLFLLSRMGPGTGVWLESLYMVVLGLGIGLAMQVL
;
A
#
# COMPACT_ATOMS: atom_id res chain seq x y z
N VAL A 1 -4.54 -20.35 13.33
CA VAL A 1 -4.54 -19.94 11.91
C VAL A 1 -5.61 -18.89 11.65
N PHE A 2 -6.86 -19.16 12.04
CA PHE A 2 -7.98 -18.21 11.93
C PHE A 2 -7.69 -16.87 12.64
N THR A 3 -7.23 -16.89 13.89
CA THR A 3 -6.89 -15.68 14.67
C THR A 3 -5.80 -14.83 14.00
N VAL A 4 -4.78 -15.47 13.42
CA VAL A 4 -3.68 -14.76 12.73
C VAL A 4 -4.21 -14.10 11.46
N CYS A 5 -5.02 -14.82 10.67
CA CYS A 5 -5.70 -14.24 9.51
C CYS A 5 -6.61 -13.06 9.90
N SER A 6 -7.42 -13.19 10.96
CA SER A 6 -8.31 -12.11 11.40
C SER A 6 -7.56 -10.85 11.83
N ILE A 7 -6.45 -10.98 12.57
CA ILE A 7 -5.61 -9.85 12.98
C ILE A 7 -4.96 -9.19 11.76
N LEU A 8 -4.44 -9.98 10.83
CA LEU A 8 -3.84 -9.49 9.59
C LEU A 8 -4.89 -8.73 8.75
N SER A 9 -6.06 -9.32 8.52
CA SER A 9 -7.17 -8.68 7.80
C SER A 9 -7.60 -7.37 8.46
N PHE A 10 -7.61 -7.31 9.79
CA PHE A 10 -7.94 -6.09 10.53
C PHE A 10 -6.89 -4.98 10.28
N ILE A 11 -5.60 -5.32 10.40
CA ILE A 11 -4.50 -4.36 10.19
C ILE A 11 -4.49 -3.87 8.73
N VAL A 12 -4.69 -4.78 7.77
CA VAL A 12 -4.76 -4.46 6.33
C VAL A 12 -5.96 -3.58 6.03
N GLY A 13 -7.14 -3.91 6.54
CA GLY A 13 -8.33 -3.09 6.38
C GLY A 13 -8.13 -1.68 6.93
N PHE A 14 -7.54 -1.56 8.12
CA PHE A 14 -7.23 -0.28 8.74
C PHE A 14 -6.23 0.53 7.92
N ALA A 15 -5.13 -0.08 7.49
CA ALA A 15 -4.12 0.57 6.68
C ALA A 15 -4.63 0.97 5.30
N MET A 16 -5.43 0.12 4.64
CA MET A 16 -5.99 0.37 3.32
C MET A 16 -7.00 1.53 3.36
N LEU A 17 -7.96 1.50 4.29
CA LEU A 17 -8.91 2.61 4.48
C LEU A 17 -8.20 3.89 4.89
N GLY A 18 -7.26 3.80 5.83
CA GLY A 18 -6.47 4.94 6.29
C GLY A 18 -5.65 5.58 5.17
N SER A 19 -4.93 4.78 4.38
CA SER A 19 -4.10 5.29 3.29
C SER A 19 -4.92 5.81 2.10
N MET A 20 -6.00 5.12 1.70
CA MET A 20 -6.85 5.58 0.59
C MET A 20 -7.52 6.93 0.86
N ILE A 21 -7.84 7.22 2.12
CA ILE A 21 -8.44 8.50 2.49
C ILE A 21 -7.33 9.54 2.74
N PHE A 22 -6.30 9.18 3.51
CA PHE A 22 -5.31 10.15 3.99
C PHE A 22 -4.35 10.63 2.90
N LEU A 23 -3.88 9.75 1.99
CA LEU A 23 -2.94 10.16 0.93
C LEU A 23 -3.51 11.25 0.00
N PRO A 24 -4.68 11.06 -0.65
CA PRO A 24 -5.20 12.08 -1.56
C PRO A 24 -5.58 13.36 -0.81
N THR A 25 -6.05 13.26 0.44
CA THR A 25 -6.30 14.45 1.27
C THR A 25 -5.00 15.16 1.63
N TYR A 26 -3.94 14.45 2.01
CA TYR A 26 -2.64 15.03 2.32
C TYR A 26 -2.03 15.74 1.11
N LEU A 27 -2.08 15.12 -0.07
CA LEU A 27 -1.62 15.74 -1.32
C LEU A 27 -2.42 16.99 -1.70
N GLN A 28 -3.73 17.01 -1.47
CA GLN A 28 -4.55 18.20 -1.74
C GLN A 28 -4.34 19.32 -0.71
N TYR A 29 -4.14 18.98 0.57
CA TYR A 29 -4.08 19.96 1.68
C TYR A 29 -2.67 20.49 1.96
N VAL A 30 -1.63 19.68 1.75
CA VAL A 30 -0.23 20.01 2.10
C VAL A 30 0.57 20.52 0.90
N ASP A 31 0.44 19.88 -0.26
CA ASP A 31 1.12 20.34 -1.48
C ASP A 31 0.35 21.47 -2.19
N GLY A 32 -0.91 21.73 -1.81
CA GLY A 32 -1.77 22.70 -2.48
C GLY A 32 -2.07 22.35 -3.95
N ASP A 33 -1.81 21.10 -4.33
CA ASP A 33 -1.96 20.61 -5.70
C ASP A 33 -3.45 20.49 -6.05
N SER A 34 -3.82 21.00 -7.22
CA SER A 34 -5.18 20.85 -7.76
C SER A 34 -5.61 19.37 -7.80
N ALA A 35 -6.91 19.10 -7.64
CA ALA A 35 -7.47 17.74 -7.56
C ALA A 35 -6.98 16.78 -8.67
N THR A 36 -6.66 17.31 -9.85
CA THR A 36 -6.09 16.60 -11.00
C THR A 36 -4.63 16.16 -10.80
N LEU A 37 -3.77 16.99 -10.20
CA LEU A 37 -2.35 16.68 -9.99
C LEU A 37 -2.15 15.65 -8.87
N SER A 38 -2.98 15.73 -7.82
CA SER A 38 -3.08 14.69 -6.77
C SER A 38 -3.50 13.33 -7.34
N GLY A 39 -4.38 13.32 -8.35
CA GLY A 39 -4.75 12.10 -9.07
C GLY A 39 -3.57 11.47 -9.83
N VAL A 40 -2.75 12.29 -10.48
CA VAL A 40 -1.54 11.80 -11.18
C VAL A 40 -0.51 11.28 -10.17
N ARG A 41 -0.32 11.95 -9.03
CA ARG A 41 0.60 11.47 -7.98
C ARG A 41 0.15 10.20 -7.27
N THR A 42 -1.12 9.81 -7.36
CA THR A 42 -1.60 8.52 -6.83
C THR A 42 -1.46 7.35 -7.81
N LEU A 43 -1.12 7.61 -9.08
CA LEU A 43 -0.83 6.56 -10.07
C LEU A 43 0.28 5.57 -9.64
N PRO A 44 1.41 5.99 -9.02
CA PRO A 44 2.43 5.08 -8.51
C PRO A 44 1.88 4.11 -7.47
N LEU A 45 0.93 4.55 -6.63
CA LEU A 45 0.27 3.67 -5.67
C LEU A 45 -0.52 2.57 -6.37
N VAL A 46 -1.32 2.95 -7.37
CA VAL A 46 -2.12 2.00 -8.15
C VAL A 46 -1.22 1.06 -8.96
N ALA A 47 -0.13 1.57 -9.53
CA ALA A 47 0.86 0.77 -10.24
C ALA A 47 1.55 -0.25 -9.32
N GLY A 48 1.95 0.17 -8.12
CA GLY A 48 2.50 -0.73 -7.08
C GLY A 48 1.49 -1.78 -6.66
N LEU A 49 0.23 -1.39 -6.47
CA LEU A 49 -0.86 -2.32 -6.13
C LEU A 49 -1.11 -3.36 -7.22
N LEU A 50 -1.17 -2.93 -8.49
CA LEU A 50 -1.36 -3.85 -9.62
C LEU A 50 -0.17 -4.81 -9.77
N ALA A 51 1.05 -4.30 -9.67
CA ALA A 51 2.26 -5.13 -9.75
C ALA A 51 2.30 -6.17 -8.64
N ALA A 52 2.02 -5.76 -7.39
CA ALA A 52 1.92 -6.70 -6.28
C ALA A 52 0.81 -7.71 -6.51
N SER A 53 -0.40 -7.28 -6.89
CA SER A 53 -1.55 -8.17 -7.09
C SER A 53 -1.28 -9.21 -8.18
N ILE A 54 -0.67 -8.82 -9.30
CA ILE A 54 -0.29 -9.76 -10.37
C ILE A 54 0.79 -10.73 -9.87
N PHE A 55 1.75 -10.24 -9.08
CA PHE A 55 2.84 -11.04 -8.54
C PHE A 55 2.34 -12.05 -7.49
N SER A 56 1.55 -11.61 -6.49
CA SER A 56 0.94 -12.51 -5.52
C SER A 56 -0.02 -13.49 -6.18
N GLY A 57 -0.78 -13.07 -7.19
CA GLY A 57 -1.66 -13.97 -7.94
C GLY A 57 -0.89 -15.09 -8.66
N ASN A 58 0.19 -14.74 -9.35
CA ASN A 58 1.05 -15.72 -10.01
C ASN A 58 1.72 -16.67 -9.02
N VAL A 59 2.27 -16.15 -7.92
CA VAL A 59 3.01 -16.97 -6.95
C VAL A 59 2.06 -17.85 -6.14
N VAL A 60 0.88 -17.35 -5.76
CA VAL A 60 -0.16 -18.18 -5.10
C VAL A 60 -0.61 -19.30 -6.04
N SER A 61 -0.85 -18.98 -7.32
CA SER A 61 -1.25 -19.96 -8.34
C SER A 61 -0.18 -21.05 -8.56
N LYS A 62 1.11 -20.69 -8.52
CA LYS A 62 2.22 -21.66 -8.66
C LYS A 62 2.56 -22.44 -7.39
N THR A 63 2.44 -21.85 -6.21
CA THR A 63 3.04 -22.40 -4.98
C THR A 63 2.01 -23.04 -4.04
N GLY A 64 0.72 -22.72 -4.18
CA GLY A 64 -0.35 -23.28 -3.33
C GLY A 64 -0.19 -22.99 -1.83
N ARG A 65 0.74 -22.13 -1.43
CA ARG A 65 1.07 -21.79 -0.03
C ARG A 65 0.65 -20.35 0.28
N TYR A 66 -0.60 -20.23 0.72
CA TYR A 66 -1.26 -18.98 1.10
C TYR A 66 -0.72 -18.34 2.39
N ARG A 67 0.01 -19.11 3.23
CA ARG A 67 0.37 -18.67 4.60
C ARG A 67 1.42 -17.56 4.69
N VAL A 68 2.34 -17.47 3.72
CA VAL A 68 3.52 -16.57 3.82
C VAL A 68 3.22 -15.19 3.25
N PHE A 69 2.33 -15.11 2.25
CA PHE A 69 1.92 -13.87 1.60
C PHE A 69 1.35 -12.79 2.54
N PRO A 70 0.44 -13.09 3.49
CA PRO A 70 -0.11 -12.09 4.40
C PRO A 70 0.95 -11.48 5.31
N ILE A 71 1.89 -12.32 5.77
CA ILE A 71 2.93 -11.92 6.71
C ILE A 71 3.91 -10.99 6.01
N VAL A 72 4.30 -11.32 4.78
CA VAL A 72 5.15 -10.47 3.95
C VAL A 72 4.42 -9.19 3.56
N GLY A 73 3.16 -9.28 3.12
CA GLY A 73 2.34 -8.12 2.75
C GLY A 73 2.15 -7.14 3.89
N THR A 74 1.87 -7.62 5.11
CA THR A 74 1.76 -6.75 6.29
C THR A 74 3.08 -6.16 6.75
N LEU A 75 4.21 -6.88 6.64
CA LEU A 75 5.53 -6.29 6.87
C LEU A 75 5.86 -5.18 5.87
N VAL A 76 5.59 -5.42 4.58
CA VAL A 76 5.80 -4.42 3.52
C VAL A 76 4.90 -3.21 3.72
N MET A 77 3.65 -3.43 4.10
CA MET A 77 2.68 -2.37 4.37
C MET A 77 3.05 -1.56 5.62
N ALA A 78 3.50 -2.21 6.70
CA ALA A 78 4.02 -1.54 7.88
C ALA A 78 5.27 -0.70 7.56
N ALA A 79 6.17 -1.22 6.73
CA ALA A 79 7.31 -0.47 6.22
C ALA A 79 6.86 0.74 5.38
N GLY A 80 5.89 0.57 4.48
CA GLY A 80 5.32 1.64 3.66
C GLY A 80 4.67 2.76 4.48
N LEU A 81 3.88 2.39 5.51
CA LEU A 81 3.29 3.33 6.46
C LEU A 81 4.36 4.07 7.29
N PHE A 82 5.40 3.36 7.74
CA PHE A 82 6.52 3.97 8.45
C PHE A 82 7.30 4.95 7.57
N LEU A 83 7.48 4.62 6.30
CA LEU A 83 8.08 5.51 5.30
C LEU A 83 7.22 6.75 5.04
N LEU A 84 5.91 6.57 4.90
CA LEU A 84 4.94 7.67 4.78
C LEU A 84 4.90 8.56 6.03
N SER A 85 5.06 7.99 7.22
CA SER A 85 5.16 8.77 8.46
C SER A 85 6.41 9.66 8.52
N ARG A 86 7.43 9.40 7.69
CA ARG A 86 8.59 10.29 7.53
C ARG A 86 8.43 11.31 6.41
N MET A 87 7.32 11.28 5.67
CA MET A 87 7.03 12.27 4.64
C MET A 87 6.73 13.62 5.31
N GLY A 88 7.30 14.70 4.76
CA GLY A 88 7.12 16.06 5.27
C GLY A 88 7.07 17.06 4.10
N PRO A 89 6.68 18.32 4.32
CA PRO A 89 6.38 19.30 3.27
C PRO A 89 7.56 19.76 2.38
N GLY A 90 8.68 19.04 2.40
CA GLY A 90 9.84 19.25 1.51
C GLY A 90 10.43 17.96 0.94
N THR A 91 9.74 16.82 1.07
CA THR A 91 10.20 15.55 0.48
C THR A 91 10.04 15.59 -1.03
N GLY A 92 11.11 15.28 -1.77
CA GLY A 92 11.06 15.28 -3.23
C GLY A 92 10.04 14.28 -3.78
N VAL A 93 9.30 14.68 -4.83
CA VAL A 93 8.22 13.92 -5.50
C VAL A 93 8.59 12.46 -5.84
N TRP A 94 9.88 12.21 -6.10
CA TRP A 94 10.42 10.86 -6.34
C TRP A 94 10.37 9.96 -5.10
N LEU A 95 10.68 10.50 -3.93
CA LEU A 95 10.63 9.76 -2.66
C LEU A 95 9.18 9.43 -2.28
N GLU A 96 8.27 10.37 -2.53
CA GLU A 96 6.84 10.16 -2.28
C GLU A 96 6.25 9.08 -3.17
N SER A 97 6.58 9.10 -4.46
CA SER A 97 6.18 8.06 -5.41
C SER A 97 6.72 6.69 -4.98
N LEU A 98 7.96 6.61 -4.48
CA LEU A 98 8.54 5.37 -3.97
C LEU A 98 7.77 4.85 -2.75
N TYR A 99 7.41 5.72 -1.80
CA TYR A 99 6.65 5.34 -0.60
C TYR A 99 5.24 4.86 -0.95
N MET A 100 4.60 5.52 -1.92
CA MET A 100 3.31 5.12 -2.47
C MET A 100 3.36 3.77 -3.17
N VAL A 101 4.43 3.50 -3.93
CA VAL A 101 4.64 2.18 -4.56
C VAL A 101 4.84 1.11 -3.50
N VAL A 102 5.65 1.35 -2.46
CA VAL A 102 5.87 0.37 -1.37
C VAL A 102 4.57 0.09 -0.61
N LEU A 103 3.79 1.12 -0.30
CA LEU A 103 2.50 0.95 0.35
C LEU A 103 1.49 0.23 -0.56
N GLY A 104 1.42 0.59 -1.84
CA GLY A 104 0.60 -0.09 -2.85
C GLY A 104 0.97 -1.57 -2.99
N LEU A 105 2.26 -1.88 -3.00
CA LEU A 105 2.76 -3.26 -3.02
C LEU A 105 2.29 -4.04 -1.77
N GLY A 106 2.38 -3.44 -0.58
CA GLY A 106 1.90 -4.04 0.67
C GLY A 106 0.39 -4.33 0.64
N ILE A 107 -0.41 -3.40 0.13
CA ILE A 107 -1.87 -3.56 -0.01
C ILE A 107 -2.20 -4.66 -1.02
N GLY A 108 -1.59 -4.65 -2.20
CA GLY A 108 -1.85 -5.65 -3.25
C GLY A 108 -1.52 -7.07 -2.82
N LEU A 109 -0.41 -7.26 -2.09
CA LEU A 109 -0.01 -8.55 -1.53
C LEU A 109 -0.99 -9.04 -0.45
N ALA A 110 -1.56 -8.12 0.32
CA ALA A 110 -2.50 -8.45 1.39
C ALA A 110 -3.92 -8.73 0.87
N MET A 111 -4.34 -8.06 -0.21
CA MET A 111 -5.64 -8.29 -0.85
C MET A 111 -5.75 -9.68 -1.47
N GLN A 112 -4.62 -10.29 -1.90
CA GLN A 112 -4.62 -11.65 -2.45
C GLN A 112 -5.02 -12.74 -1.45
N VAL A 113 -4.98 -12.43 -0.15
CA VAL A 113 -5.17 -13.42 0.92
C VAL A 113 -6.47 -13.25 1.69
N LEU A 114 -7.20 -12.16 1.41
CA LEU A 114 -8.60 -11.95 1.78
C LEU A 114 -9.51 -12.62 0.77
#